data_AF-A0A7L2RCW6-F1
#
_entry.id   AF-A0A7L2RCW6-F1
#
_cell.length_a   1.000
_cell.length_b   1.000
_cell.length_c   1.000
_cell.angle_alpha   90.00
_cell.angle_beta   90.00
_cell.angle_gamma   90.00
#
_symmetry.space_group_name_H-M   'P 1'
#
loop_
_entity.id
_entity.type
_entity.pdbx_description
1 polymer ?
#
loop_
_entity_poly.entity_id
_entity_poly.type
_entity_poly.pdbx_seq_one_letter_code
_entity_poly.pdbx_strand_id
1 'polypeptide(L)'
;DCSAQDEQFSLVFTIGSFMNNFMTFPMGVIFDRFGTMAARLIAISLYAGGTLLVAFSTPDRAMLLFPAMSMLSVGGILLILTNMQVGNLFGKYRSIIITLYNGAFDSSSAIFLIVKLLHAEGLSLRAMFLFLAACSAWHLLRTLFLMPRTRIPYPLPPAYDYGYGGADCTLPGRNLGRGEGGWVPPVGEGGGASPGMTFQACVCSWLFAWHVVWLSVMQLRHYLFIGTLNPLLEYLALRDADVGMALVGWGGEGHVGDPCGWPLPDPLPPPLPVSTYTNAFAFTQLCGVLCAPWNGLILDWHKRGKRHRPEGNCALGALADLRAAVASLAVTVAQCLLFSVCAAVPVLPVQFLTFVLQVISRSFLYGGNAAFLAIA
;
A
#
# COMPACT_ATOMS: atom_id res chain seq x y z
N ASP A 1 -13.33 -10.78 29.29
CA ASP A 1 -13.96 -10.63 27.97
C ASP A 1 -13.67 -9.21 27.49
N CYS A 2 -12.93 -9.07 26.39
CA CYS A 2 -12.45 -7.79 25.84
C CYS A 2 -13.14 -7.42 24.52
N SER A 3 -14.22 -8.12 24.15
CA SER A 3 -14.94 -7.96 22.88
C SER A 3 -15.30 -6.52 22.52
N ALA A 4 -15.79 -5.73 23.47
CA ALA A 4 -16.12 -4.31 23.25
C ALA A 4 -14.88 -3.46 22.89
N GLN A 5 -13.71 -3.79 23.43
CA GLN A 5 -12.46 -3.10 23.12
C GLN A 5 -11.97 -3.45 21.70
N ASP A 6 -12.07 -4.73 21.30
CA ASP A 6 -11.71 -5.18 19.96
C ASP A 6 -12.65 -4.61 18.88
N GLU A 7 -13.92 -4.44 19.21
CA GLU A 7 -14.88 -3.74 18.35
C GLU A 7 -14.47 -2.27 18.13
N GLN A 8 -14.07 -1.57 19.19
CA GLN A 8 -13.58 -0.19 19.07
C GLN A 8 -12.30 -0.09 18.23
N PHE A 9 -11.33 -1.01 18.40
CA PHE A 9 -10.13 -1.02 17.55
C PHE A 9 -10.44 -1.35 16.09
N SER A 10 -11.39 -2.25 15.84
CA SER A 10 -11.87 -2.57 14.49
C SER A 10 -12.54 -1.37 13.84
N LEU A 11 -13.30 -0.58 14.62
CA LEU A 11 -13.91 0.67 14.15
C LEU A 11 -12.85 1.74 13.83
N VAL A 12 -11.84 1.90 14.68
CA VAL A 12 -10.70 2.81 14.43
C VAL A 12 -10.00 2.44 13.12
N PHE A 13 -9.73 1.15 12.88
CA PHE A 13 -9.16 0.67 11.63
C PHE A 13 -10.06 0.95 10.42
N THR A 14 -11.37 0.75 10.57
CA THR A 14 -12.36 0.99 9.52
C THR A 14 -12.41 2.46 9.12
N ILE A 15 -12.46 3.38 10.09
CA ILE A 15 -12.46 4.82 9.86
C ILE A 15 -11.15 5.26 9.20
N GLY A 16 -9.99 4.78 9.69
CA GLY A 16 -8.70 5.07 9.09
C GLY A 16 -8.62 4.62 7.62
N SER A 17 -9.08 3.40 7.33
CA SER A 17 -9.11 2.84 5.97
C SER A 17 -10.07 3.60 5.04
N PHE A 18 -11.22 4.05 5.56
CA PHE A 18 -12.15 4.91 4.82
C PHE A 18 -11.52 6.27 4.51
N MET A 19 -10.90 6.92 5.52
CA MET A 19 -10.21 8.20 5.36
C MET A 19 -9.06 8.13 4.35
N ASN A 20 -8.31 7.02 4.33
CA ASN A 20 -7.27 6.76 3.33
C ASN A 20 -7.80 6.93 1.89
N ASN A 21 -8.93 6.30 1.59
CA ASN A 21 -9.53 6.34 0.26
C ASN A 21 -10.21 7.68 -0.02
N PHE A 22 -11.01 8.17 0.93
CA PHE A 22 -11.80 9.38 0.76
C PHE A 22 -10.91 10.63 0.56
N MET A 23 -9.84 10.76 1.34
CA MET A 23 -8.92 11.89 1.24
C MET A 23 -7.94 11.78 0.08
N THR A 24 -7.84 10.64 -0.61
CA THR A 24 -6.96 10.51 -1.78
C THR A 24 -7.36 11.47 -2.89
N PHE A 25 -8.65 11.69 -3.14
CA PHE A 25 -9.10 12.61 -4.19
C PHE A 25 -8.78 14.10 -3.87
N PRO A 26 -9.19 14.67 -2.71
CA PRO A 26 -8.82 16.03 -2.33
C PRO A 26 -7.30 16.26 -2.32
N MET A 27 -6.54 15.30 -1.78
CA MET A 27 -5.09 15.40 -1.72
C MET A 27 -4.44 15.30 -3.11
N GLY A 28 -5.04 14.53 -4.03
CA GLY A 28 -4.67 14.52 -5.45
C GLY A 28 -4.86 15.89 -6.11
N VAL A 29 -5.98 16.58 -5.85
CA VAL A 29 -6.20 17.96 -6.34
C VAL A 29 -5.13 18.91 -5.81
N ILE A 30 -4.81 18.82 -4.52
CA ILE A 30 -3.75 19.64 -3.90
C ILE A 30 -2.40 19.38 -4.57
N PHE A 31 -2.08 18.11 -4.76
CA PHE A 31 -0.84 17.69 -5.40
C PHE A 31 -0.71 18.20 -6.84
N ASP A 32 -1.82 18.19 -7.58
CA ASP A 32 -1.84 18.62 -8.97
C ASP A 32 -1.79 20.16 -9.10
N ARG A 33 -2.39 20.88 -8.16
CA ARG A 33 -2.49 22.37 -8.19
C ARG A 33 -1.31 23.07 -7.54
N PHE A 34 -0.82 22.55 -6.41
CA PHE A 34 0.23 23.18 -5.60
C PHE A 34 1.57 22.45 -5.68
N GLY A 35 1.61 21.32 -6.38
CA GLY A 35 2.83 20.56 -6.63
C GLY A 35 3.27 19.65 -5.49
N THR A 36 4.44 19.03 -5.69
CA THR A 36 4.94 17.95 -4.84
C THR A 36 5.37 18.43 -3.45
N MET A 37 5.97 19.62 -3.31
CA MET A 37 6.40 20.11 -2.00
C MET A 37 5.21 20.34 -1.06
N ALA A 38 4.17 21.04 -1.51
CA ALA A 38 3.01 21.36 -0.68
C ALA A 38 2.30 20.09 -0.19
N ALA A 39 2.06 19.14 -1.09
CA ALA A 39 1.47 17.84 -0.75
C ALA A 39 2.33 17.08 0.27
N ARG A 40 3.67 17.08 0.11
CA ARG A 40 4.57 16.40 1.05
C ARG A 40 4.59 17.06 2.43
N LEU A 41 4.57 18.38 2.52
CA LEU A 41 4.52 19.08 3.81
C LEU A 41 3.23 18.76 4.57
N ILE A 42 2.09 18.74 3.87
CA ILE A 42 0.81 18.29 4.44
C ILE A 42 0.91 16.83 4.89
N ALA A 43 1.46 15.94 4.05
CA ALA A 43 1.60 14.52 4.36
C ALA A 43 2.44 14.28 5.62
N ILE A 44 3.59 14.96 5.73
CA ILE A 44 4.50 14.85 6.88
C ILE A 44 3.85 15.41 8.14
N SER A 45 3.12 16.52 8.02
CA SER A 45 2.41 17.13 9.15
C SER A 45 1.32 16.20 9.69
N LEU A 46 0.53 15.59 8.80
CA LEU A 46 -0.48 14.59 9.17
C LEU A 46 0.16 13.34 9.77
N TYR A 47 1.23 12.82 9.17
CA TYR A 47 1.91 11.63 9.67
C TYR A 47 2.52 11.85 11.05
N ALA A 48 3.28 12.95 11.23
CA ALA A 48 3.87 13.33 12.50
C ALA A 48 2.79 13.60 13.56
N GLY A 49 1.75 14.36 13.23
CA GLY A 49 0.62 14.62 14.11
C GLY A 49 -0.10 13.34 14.53
N GLY A 50 -0.34 12.42 13.60
CA GLY A 50 -0.92 11.10 13.88
C GLY A 50 -0.05 10.27 14.83
N THR A 51 1.26 10.17 14.58
CA THR A 51 2.18 9.46 15.50
C THR A 51 2.23 10.08 16.90
N LEU A 52 2.17 11.42 16.99
CA LEU A 52 2.13 12.12 18.28
C LEU A 52 0.81 11.84 19.02
N LEU A 53 -0.33 11.87 18.33
CA LEU A 53 -1.62 11.53 18.94
C LEU A 53 -1.61 10.10 19.50
N VAL A 54 -0.99 9.13 18.81
CA VAL A 54 -0.78 7.78 19.37
C VAL A 54 0.12 7.83 20.60
N ALA A 55 1.23 8.57 20.57
CA ALA A 55 2.17 8.68 21.68
C ALA A 55 1.54 9.22 22.97
N PHE A 56 0.60 10.16 22.85
CA PHE A 56 -0.13 10.76 23.97
C PHE A 56 -1.47 10.11 24.26
N SER A 57 -1.82 9.03 23.55
CA SER A 57 -3.02 8.26 23.86
C SER A 57 -2.83 7.51 25.18
N THR A 58 -3.83 7.63 26.04
CA THR A 58 -3.90 6.99 27.35
C THR A 58 -5.26 6.30 27.48
N PRO A 59 -5.47 5.39 28.44
CA PRO A 59 -6.76 4.73 28.61
C PRO A 59 -7.93 5.70 28.78
N ASP A 60 -7.72 6.84 29.44
CA ASP A 60 -8.70 7.93 29.59
C ASP A 60 -8.92 8.75 28.30
N ARG A 61 -7.99 8.69 27.34
CA ARG A 61 -8.02 9.43 26.07
C ARG A 61 -7.94 8.50 24.87
N ALA A 62 -8.46 7.28 24.98
CA ALA A 62 -8.44 6.29 23.91
C ALA A 62 -9.11 6.80 22.61
N MET A 63 -10.05 7.74 22.73
CA MET A 63 -10.69 8.42 21.60
C MET A 63 -9.71 9.17 20.69
N LEU A 64 -8.49 9.51 21.15
CA LEU A 64 -7.44 10.09 20.31
C LEU A 64 -6.97 9.14 19.20
N LEU A 65 -7.19 7.83 19.33
CA LEU A 65 -6.81 6.85 18.32
C LEU A 65 -7.60 7.01 17.02
N PHE A 66 -8.84 7.51 17.07
CA PHE A 66 -9.67 7.78 15.89
C PHE A 66 -9.05 8.83 14.95
N PRO A 67 -8.75 10.08 15.40
CA PRO A 67 -8.07 11.05 14.57
C PRO A 67 -6.62 10.62 14.30
N ALA A 68 -5.93 9.95 15.23
CA ALA A 68 -4.55 9.49 15.01
C ALA A 68 -4.44 8.56 13.80
N MET A 69 -5.26 7.50 13.75
CA MET A 69 -5.24 6.54 12.66
C MET A 69 -5.70 7.14 11.33
N SER A 70 -6.64 8.08 11.37
CA SER A 70 -7.06 8.83 10.19
C SER A 70 -5.90 9.65 9.62
N MET A 71 -5.21 10.42 10.46
CA MET A 71 -4.06 11.24 10.06
C MET A 71 -2.88 10.39 9.55
N LEU A 72 -2.57 9.27 10.22
CA LEU A 72 -1.54 8.33 9.78
C LEU A 72 -1.84 7.74 8.41
N SER A 73 -3.10 7.33 8.18
CA SER A 73 -3.52 6.74 6.91
C SER A 73 -3.41 7.74 5.77
N VAL A 74 -3.95 8.96 5.94
CA VAL A 74 -3.91 10.03 4.93
C VAL A 74 -2.49 10.53 4.67
N GLY A 75 -1.69 10.72 5.73
CA GLY A 75 -0.29 11.12 5.59
C GLY A 75 0.56 10.06 4.88
N GLY A 76 0.35 8.78 5.22
CA GLY A 76 1.04 7.65 4.61
C GLY A 76 0.78 7.52 3.12
N ILE A 77 -0.49 7.52 2.69
CA ILE A 77 -0.84 7.41 1.26
C ILE A 77 -0.30 8.59 0.44
N LEU A 78 -0.31 9.81 0.99
CA LEU A 78 0.20 10.98 0.31
C LEU A 78 1.74 10.94 0.18
N LEU A 79 2.44 10.45 1.21
CA LEU A 79 3.88 10.22 1.15
C LEU A 79 4.25 9.21 0.07
N ILE A 80 3.52 8.10 -0.07
CA ILE A 80 3.82 7.16 -1.15
C ILE A 80 3.49 7.75 -2.54
N LEU A 81 2.33 8.39 -2.73
CA LEU A 81 1.95 9.01 -4.00
C LEU A 81 3.01 9.99 -4.52
N THR A 82 3.53 10.84 -3.63
CA THR A 82 4.60 11.79 -3.97
C THR A 82 5.94 11.13 -4.25
N ASN A 83 6.22 9.96 -3.66
CA ASN A 83 7.45 9.19 -3.90
C ASN A 83 7.40 8.37 -5.20
N MET A 84 6.22 7.92 -5.65
CA MET A 84 6.09 7.15 -6.90
C MET A 84 6.60 7.93 -8.12
N GLN A 85 6.52 9.27 -8.10
CA GLN A 85 7.05 10.13 -9.17
C GLN A 85 8.56 9.98 -9.38
N VAL A 86 9.31 9.56 -8.36
CA VAL A 86 10.75 9.28 -8.47
C VAL A 86 10.99 8.17 -9.50
N GLY A 87 10.05 7.24 -9.69
CA GLY A 87 10.13 6.23 -10.75
C GLY A 87 10.24 6.83 -12.15
N ASN A 88 9.74 8.06 -12.38
CA ASN A 88 9.85 8.75 -13.67
C ASN A 88 11.32 9.02 -14.05
N LEU A 89 12.22 9.15 -13.07
CA LEU A 89 13.67 9.36 -13.29
C LEU A 89 14.34 8.12 -13.90
N PHE A 90 13.72 6.94 -13.79
CA PHE A 90 14.34 5.67 -14.10
C PHE A 90 13.66 4.97 -15.28
N GLY A 91 13.48 5.68 -16.40
CA GLY A 91 12.76 5.24 -17.61
C GLY A 91 12.53 3.72 -17.76
N LYS A 92 13.59 2.94 -18.05
CA LYS A 92 13.51 1.48 -18.29
C LYS A 92 13.03 0.66 -17.08
N TYR A 93 13.27 1.11 -15.86
CA TYR A 93 12.97 0.42 -14.61
C TYR A 93 11.85 1.11 -13.81
N ARG A 94 11.10 2.00 -14.46
CA ARG A 94 10.08 2.83 -13.83
C ARG A 94 9.02 2.01 -13.10
N SER A 95 8.46 0.99 -13.75
CA SER A 95 7.42 0.13 -13.16
C SER A 95 7.95 -0.63 -11.95
N ILE A 96 9.17 -1.18 -12.05
CA ILE A 96 9.84 -1.87 -10.95
C ILE A 96 10.00 -0.94 -9.74
N ILE A 97 10.47 0.28 -9.94
CA ILE A 97 10.69 1.23 -8.84
C ILE A 97 9.36 1.69 -8.21
N ILE A 98 8.33 1.95 -9.02
CA ILE A 98 6.99 2.27 -8.52
C ILE A 98 6.44 1.11 -7.69
N THR A 99 6.59 -0.13 -8.17
CA THR A 99 6.13 -1.32 -7.42
C THR A 99 6.94 -1.53 -6.14
N LEU A 100 8.26 -1.27 -6.16
CA LEU A 100 9.11 -1.36 -4.97
C LEU A 100 8.69 -0.36 -3.88
N TYR A 101 8.32 0.87 -4.25
CA TYR A 101 7.78 1.84 -3.30
C TYR A 101 6.48 1.34 -2.64
N ASN A 102 5.58 0.72 -3.41
CA ASN A 102 4.35 0.11 -2.86
C ASN A 102 4.66 -1.06 -1.94
N GLY A 103 5.58 -1.94 -2.32
CA GLY A 103 5.99 -3.06 -1.47
C GLY A 103 6.62 -2.59 -0.16
N ALA A 104 7.48 -1.55 -0.21
CA ALA A 104 8.07 -0.96 0.99
C ALA A 104 7.02 -0.32 1.91
N PHE A 105 5.99 0.33 1.34
CA PHE A 105 4.88 0.88 2.10
C PHE A 105 4.03 -0.20 2.75
N ASP A 106 3.71 -1.28 2.03
CA ASP A 106 2.94 -2.40 2.60
C ASP A 106 3.72 -3.08 3.75
N SER A 107 5.02 -3.29 3.55
CA SER A 107 5.93 -3.85 4.56
C SER A 107 6.22 -2.92 5.74
N SER A 108 5.86 -1.63 5.68
CA SER A 108 6.09 -0.68 6.79
C SER A 108 5.32 -1.03 8.06
N SER A 109 4.24 -1.83 7.94
CA SER A 109 3.50 -2.38 9.08
C SER A 109 4.39 -3.19 10.04
N ALA A 110 5.53 -3.71 9.58
CA ALA A 110 6.51 -4.39 10.42
C ALA A 110 7.15 -3.50 11.49
N ILE A 111 7.11 -2.17 11.33
CA ILE A 111 7.52 -1.24 12.40
C ILE A 111 6.69 -1.50 13.66
N PHE A 112 5.39 -1.78 13.54
CA PHE A 112 4.54 -2.10 14.69
C PHE A 112 4.91 -3.44 15.34
N LEU A 113 5.42 -4.41 14.58
CA LEU A 113 5.98 -5.65 15.13
C LEU A 113 7.24 -5.37 15.95
N ILE A 114 8.14 -4.52 15.44
CA ILE A 114 9.34 -4.09 16.18
C ILE A 114 8.93 -3.36 17.47
N VAL A 115 7.97 -2.44 17.40
CA VAL A 115 7.42 -1.75 18.58
C VAL A 115 6.86 -2.75 19.58
N LYS A 116 6.09 -3.76 19.13
CA LYS A 116 5.55 -4.82 20.00
C LYS A 116 6.66 -5.60 20.71
N LEU A 117 7.70 -6.00 19.99
CA LEU A 117 8.82 -6.77 20.56
C LEU A 117 9.62 -5.93 21.56
N LEU A 118 9.92 -4.67 21.22
CA LEU A 118 10.61 -3.75 22.13
C LEU A 118 9.78 -3.43 23.38
N HIS A 119 8.46 -3.32 23.24
CA HIS A 119 7.56 -3.15 24.38
C HIS A 119 7.57 -4.34 25.33
N ALA A 120 7.68 -5.57 24.78
CA ALA A 120 7.77 -6.79 25.58
C ALA A 120 9.04 -6.82 26.45
N GLU A 121 10.13 -6.22 25.98
CA GLU A 121 11.39 -6.02 26.73
C GLU A 121 11.32 -4.84 27.73
N GLY A 122 10.17 -4.16 27.86
CA GLY A 122 9.93 -3.12 28.86
C GLY A 122 10.10 -1.67 28.38
N LEU A 123 10.37 -1.44 27.09
CA LEU A 123 10.41 -0.08 26.55
C LEU A 123 9.02 0.54 26.47
N SER A 124 8.87 1.78 26.97
CA SER A 124 7.55 2.44 26.98
C SER A 124 7.02 2.73 25.56
N LEU A 125 5.75 2.43 25.32
CA LEU A 125 5.07 2.69 24.04
C LEU A 125 5.15 4.17 23.64
N ARG A 126 4.96 5.06 24.61
CA ARG A 126 5.07 6.51 24.41
C ARG A 126 6.45 6.93 23.89
N ALA A 127 7.54 6.43 24.45
CA ALA A 127 8.88 6.77 23.97
C ALA A 127 9.12 6.30 22.53
N MET A 128 8.62 5.10 22.18
CA MET A 128 8.75 4.57 20.82
C MET A 128 7.99 5.40 19.79
N PHE A 129 6.75 5.81 20.08
CA PHE A 129 6.00 6.69 19.17
C PHE A 129 6.53 8.12 19.12
N LEU A 130 7.11 8.65 20.21
CA LEU A 130 7.84 9.93 20.18
C LEU A 130 9.09 9.85 19.32
N PHE A 131 9.80 8.72 19.35
CA PHE A 131 10.94 8.47 18.46
C PHE A 131 10.48 8.42 16.98
N LEU A 132 9.40 7.70 16.66
CA LEU A 132 8.84 7.69 15.31
C LEU A 132 8.39 9.08 14.85
N ALA A 133 7.79 9.87 15.74
CA ALA A 133 7.45 11.26 15.45
C ALA A 133 8.71 12.10 15.15
N ALA A 134 9.79 11.93 15.93
CA ALA A 134 11.06 12.59 15.69
C ALA A 134 11.70 12.18 14.34
N CYS A 135 11.57 10.91 13.94
CA CYS A 135 12.01 10.44 12.61
C CYS A 135 11.29 11.17 11.45
N SER A 136 10.12 11.77 11.68
CA SER A 136 9.46 12.61 10.67
C SER A 136 10.28 13.85 10.28
N ALA A 137 11.22 14.29 11.13
CA ALA A 137 12.19 15.33 10.79
C ALA A 137 13.08 14.92 9.60
N TRP A 138 13.41 13.64 9.46
CA TRP A 138 14.13 13.12 8.29
C TRP A 138 13.30 13.25 7.01
N HIS A 139 12.00 12.95 7.08
CA HIS A 139 11.10 13.15 5.94
C HIS A 139 11.00 14.63 5.55
N LEU A 140 10.98 15.52 6.54
CA LEU A 140 11.00 16.96 6.32
C LEU A 140 12.30 17.41 5.65
N LEU A 141 13.45 17.00 6.17
CA LEU A 141 14.76 17.31 5.61
C LEU A 141 14.86 16.87 4.16
N ARG A 142 14.55 15.60 3.86
CA ARG A 142 14.55 15.10 2.48
C ARG A 142 13.61 15.89 1.57
N THR A 143 12.47 16.32 2.09
CA THR A 143 11.49 17.09 1.31
C THR A 143 11.98 18.49 0.97
N LEU A 144 12.67 19.15 1.91
CA LEU A 144 13.17 20.51 1.71
C LEU A 144 14.43 20.56 0.83
N PHE A 145 15.31 19.55 0.94
CA PHE A 145 16.63 19.58 0.31
C PHE A 145 16.78 18.69 -0.94
N LEU A 146 16.03 17.59 -1.05
CA LEU A 146 16.23 16.60 -2.12
C LEU A 146 15.05 16.52 -3.11
N MET A 147 13.83 16.79 -2.66
CA MET A 147 12.65 16.67 -3.53
C MET A 147 12.36 17.96 -4.31
N PRO A 148 11.95 17.85 -5.59
CA PRO A 148 11.58 19.01 -6.39
C PRO A 148 10.31 19.66 -5.85
N ARG A 149 10.19 20.97 -6.06
CA ARG A 149 9.02 21.75 -5.65
C ARG A 149 7.76 21.33 -6.41
N THR A 150 7.94 20.98 -7.68
CA THR A 150 6.88 20.60 -8.63
C THR A 150 6.97 19.12 -9.01
N ARG A 151 5.98 18.64 -9.76
CA ARG A 151 5.89 17.26 -10.27
C ARG A 151 7.08 16.92 -11.17
N ILE A 152 7.64 15.73 -11.02
CA ILE A 152 8.63 15.18 -11.97
C ILE A 152 7.90 14.78 -13.26
N PRO A 153 8.18 15.44 -14.41
CA PRO A 153 7.51 15.14 -15.67
C PRO A 153 7.88 13.75 -16.20
N TYR A 154 6.97 13.17 -16.98
CA TYR A 154 7.23 11.94 -17.74
C TYR A 154 6.57 12.05 -19.12
N PRO A 155 7.30 11.85 -20.24
CA PRO A 155 8.74 11.58 -20.32
C PRO A 155 9.60 12.76 -19.84
N LEU A 156 10.87 12.49 -19.52
CA LEU A 156 11.81 13.51 -19.05
C LEU A 156 12.25 14.42 -20.23
N PRO A 157 12.20 15.75 -20.08
CA PRO A 157 12.83 16.67 -21.01
C PRO A 157 14.35 16.41 -21.15
N PRO A 158 14.96 16.66 -22.32
CA PRO A 158 16.38 16.37 -22.57
C PRO A 158 17.39 17.05 -21.62
N ALA A 159 16.98 18.13 -20.94
CA ALA A 159 17.81 18.91 -20.01
C ALA A 159 17.30 18.88 -18.56
N TYR A 160 16.52 17.85 -18.18
CA TYR A 160 15.98 17.74 -16.83
C TYR A 160 17.07 17.28 -15.85
N ASP A 161 17.55 18.20 -15.00
CA ASP A 161 18.51 17.91 -13.93
C ASP A 161 17.80 17.78 -12.57
N TYR A 162 18.19 16.80 -11.77
CA TYR A 162 17.56 16.47 -10.48
C TYR A 162 18.56 16.68 -9.34
N GLY A 163 18.29 17.63 -8.44
CA GLY A 163 19.08 17.84 -7.23
C GLY A 163 19.27 19.30 -6.82
N TYR A 164 20.00 19.51 -5.73
CA TYR A 164 20.35 20.83 -5.18
C TYR A 164 21.40 21.51 -6.08
N GLY A 165 20.94 22.07 -7.20
CA GLY A 165 21.79 22.69 -8.21
C GLY A 165 21.11 22.99 -9.56
N GLY A 166 19.95 22.39 -9.84
CA GLY A 166 19.16 22.70 -11.03
C GLY A 166 18.30 23.94 -10.82
N ALA A 167 18.65 25.04 -11.49
CA ALA A 167 17.92 26.30 -11.48
C ALA A 167 16.40 26.13 -11.71
N ASP A 168 15.61 27.03 -11.13
CA ASP A 168 14.18 27.21 -11.39
C ASP A 168 13.83 26.90 -12.84
N CYS A 169 12.98 25.88 -13.06
CA CYS A 169 12.34 25.67 -14.34
C CYS A 169 11.32 26.79 -14.59
N THR A 170 11.77 28.00 -14.91
CA THR A 170 10.94 28.96 -15.62
C THR A 170 10.65 28.37 -17.00
N LEU A 171 9.38 28.04 -17.24
CA LEU A 171 8.82 27.88 -18.58
C LEU A 171 9.36 29.01 -19.47
N PRO A 172 9.87 28.74 -20.69
CA PRO A 172 10.46 29.77 -21.53
C PRO A 172 9.33 30.68 -22.02
N GLY A 173 9.20 31.84 -21.39
CA GLY A 173 8.12 32.77 -21.71
C GLY A 173 8.21 34.08 -20.95
N ARG A 174 9.38 34.77 -21.00
CA ARG A 174 9.43 36.25 -20.94
C ARG A 174 10.86 36.80 -21.13
N ASN A 175 11.06 37.34 -22.34
CA ASN A 175 11.83 38.53 -22.71
C ASN A 175 13.29 38.68 -22.28
N LEU A 176 14.19 38.80 -23.28
CA LEU A 176 15.22 39.85 -23.36
C LEU A 176 15.94 39.80 -24.73
N GLY A 177 16.13 40.98 -25.35
CA GLY A 177 17.31 41.23 -26.17
C GLY A 177 17.15 41.26 -27.70
N ARG A 178 16.80 42.44 -28.19
CA ARG A 178 17.04 42.98 -29.54
C ARG A 178 18.42 42.62 -30.12
N GLY A 179 18.46 42.04 -31.32
CA GLY A 179 19.66 41.85 -32.15
C GLY A 179 19.31 41.14 -33.45
N GLU A 180 19.56 41.80 -34.58
CA GLU A 180 19.13 41.45 -35.95
C GLU A 180 19.75 40.15 -36.49
N GLY A 181 18.97 39.37 -37.26
CA GLY A 181 19.50 38.34 -38.16
C GLY A 181 18.59 37.14 -38.41
N GLY A 182 17.79 37.19 -39.48
CA GLY A 182 17.28 36.00 -40.20
C GLY A 182 16.07 35.27 -39.59
N TRP A 183 14.88 35.55 -40.12
CA TRP A 183 13.68 34.75 -39.86
C TRP A 183 13.79 33.42 -40.63
N VAL A 184 14.21 32.35 -39.95
CA VAL A 184 14.03 30.98 -40.44
C VAL A 184 12.77 30.45 -39.76
N PRO A 185 11.67 30.18 -40.48
CA PRO A 185 10.51 29.54 -39.87
C PRO A 185 10.91 28.15 -39.39
N PRO A 186 10.58 27.75 -38.15
CA PRO A 186 10.71 26.37 -37.75
C PRO A 186 9.80 25.52 -38.65
N VAL A 187 10.43 24.59 -39.34
CA VAL A 187 9.81 23.60 -40.21
C VAL A 187 8.80 22.78 -39.40
N GLY A 188 7.52 22.89 -39.80
CA GLY A 188 6.54 21.81 -39.71
C GLY A 188 5.98 21.48 -38.33
N GLU A 189 4.99 22.27 -37.90
CA GLU A 189 3.82 21.69 -37.23
C GLU A 189 3.24 20.59 -38.12
N GLY A 190 3.35 19.34 -37.69
CA GLY A 190 2.98 18.17 -38.49
C GLY A 190 3.01 16.88 -37.69
N GLY A 191 2.45 16.91 -36.48
CA GLY A 191 2.28 15.73 -35.62
C GLY A 191 1.27 16.07 -34.54
N GLY A 192 -0.02 15.94 -34.87
CA GLY A 192 -1.12 16.42 -34.05
C GLY A 192 -1.02 15.97 -32.60
N ALA A 193 -0.93 16.95 -31.70
CA ALA A 193 -1.37 16.76 -30.33
C ALA A 193 -2.86 16.38 -30.43
N SER A 194 -3.19 15.11 -30.18
CA SER A 194 -4.57 14.71 -30.02
C SER A 194 -5.22 15.64 -28.98
N PRO A 195 -6.44 16.15 -29.20
CA PRO A 195 -7.15 16.90 -28.18
C PRO A 195 -7.23 16.01 -26.94
N GLY A 196 -6.49 16.39 -25.89
CA GLY A 196 -6.45 15.63 -24.65
C GLY A 196 -7.88 15.43 -24.17
N MET A 197 -8.27 14.20 -23.88
CA MET A 197 -9.58 13.90 -23.31
C MET A 197 -9.82 14.80 -22.10
N THR A 198 -10.98 15.45 -22.04
CA THR A 198 -11.33 16.24 -20.86
C THR A 198 -11.42 15.32 -19.64
N PHE A 199 -11.01 15.82 -18.46
CA PHE A 199 -11.08 15.05 -17.21
C PHE A 199 -12.46 14.42 -16.99
N GLN A 200 -13.51 15.16 -17.32
CA GLN A 200 -14.89 14.70 -17.24
C GLN A 200 -15.18 13.52 -18.18
N ALA A 201 -14.70 13.56 -19.43
CA ALA A 201 -14.86 12.44 -20.37
C ALA A 201 -14.12 11.17 -19.90
N CYS A 202 -12.96 11.33 -19.24
CA CYS A 202 -12.22 10.22 -18.66
C CYS A 202 -12.95 9.59 -17.47
N VAL A 203 -13.43 10.41 -16.52
CA VAL A 203 -14.11 9.92 -15.30
C VAL A 203 -15.47 9.30 -15.63
N CYS A 204 -16.19 9.84 -16.63
CA CYS A 204 -17.46 9.28 -17.09
C CYS A 204 -17.30 8.09 -18.05
N SER A 205 -16.07 7.67 -18.36
CA SER A 205 -15.83 6.50 -19.20
C SER A 205 -16.25 5.21 -18.50
N TRP A 206 -16.96 4.35 -19.23
CA TRP A 206 -17.33 3.02 -18.75
C TRP A 206 -16.11 2.18 -18.32
N LEU A 207 -14.99 2.32 -19.03
CA LEU A 207 -13.73 1.64 -18.71
C LEU A 207 -13.20 2.07 -17.34
N PHE A 208 -13.20 3.38 -17.08
CA PHE A 208 -12.76 3.94 -15.81
C PHE A 208 -13.68 3.49 -14.67
N ALA A 209 -15.00 3.55 -14.87
CA ALA A 209 -15.98 3.11 -13.89
C ALA A 209 -15.79 1.63 -13.50
N TRP A 210 -15.65 0.73 -14.48
CA TRP A 210 -15.40 -0.69 -14.21
C TRP A 210 -14.07 -0.93 -13.51
N HIS A 211 -13.02 -0.20 -13.88
CA HIS A 211 -11.73 -0.32 -13.21
C HIS A 211 -11.81 0.14 -11.75
N VAL A 212 -12.48 1.26 -11.47
CA VAL A 212 -12.71 1.76 -10.10
C VAL A 212 -13.53 0.77 -9.28
N VAL A 213 -14.61 0.20 -9.83
CA VAL A 213 -15.41 -0.82 -9.14
C VAL A 213 -14.57 -2.05 -8.83
N TRP A 214 -13.83 -2.56 -9.83
CA TRP A 214 -12.94 -3.71 -9.66
C TRP A 214 -11.91 -3.48 -8.55
N LEU A 215 -11.24 -2.32 -8.56
CA LEU A 215 -10.28 -1.97 -7.52
C LEU A 215 -10.92 -1.84 -6.15
N SER A 216 -12.10 -1.24 -6.07
CA SER A 216 -12.81 -1.03 -4.81
C SER A 216 -13.18 -2.36 -4.18
N VAL A 217 -13.66 -3.33 -4.97
CA VAL A 217 -13.97 -4.69 -4.52
C VAL A 217 -12.70 -5.42 -4.06
N MET A 218 -11.61 -5.32 -4.81
CA MET A 218 -10.34 -5.95 -4.43
C MET A 218 -9.75 -5.32 -3.16
N GLN A 219 -9.80 -3.99 -3.02
CA GLN A 219 -9.39 -3.28 -1.79
C GLN A 219 -10.19 -3.72 -0.58
N LEU A 220 -11.52 -3.67 -0.71
CA LEU A 220 -12.43 -3.93 0.38
C LEU A 220 -12.21 -5.33 0.95
N ARG A 221 -11.95 -6.31 0.08
CA ARG A 221 -11.61 -7.68 0.47
C ARG A 221 -10.37 -7.75 1.37
N HIS A 222 -9.29 -7.04 1.02
CA HIS A 222 -8.07 -7.04 1.83
C HIS A 222 -8.28 -6.31 3.16
N TYR A 223 -9.00 -5.18 3.17
CA TYR A 223 -9.31 -4.47 4.41
C TYR A 223 -10.24 -5.26 5.33
N LEU A 224 -11.26 -5.95 4.79
CA LEU A 224 -12.12 -6.82 5.58
C LEU A 224 -11.30 -7.93 6.25
N PHE A 225 -10.44 -8.61 5.51
CA PHE A 225 -9.60 -9.66 6.07
C PHE A 225 -8.69 -9.14 7.21
N ILE A 226 -8.02 -8.00 7.01
CA ILE A 226 -7.15 -7.41 8.04
C ILE A 226 -7.98 -6.97 9.26
N GLY A 227 -9.12 -6.31 9.02
CA GLY A 227 -9.97 -5.77 10.08
C GLY A 227 -10.66 -6.84 10.92
N THR A 228 -10.96 -8.00 10.35
CA THR A 228 -11.60 -9.12 11.07
C THR A 228 -10.64 -10.23 11.48
N LEU A 229 -9.33 -10.07 11.23
CA LEU A 229 -8.33 -11.12 11.47
C LEU A 229 -8.33 -11.61 12.93
N ASN A 230 -8.29 -10.68 13.89
CA ASN A 230 -8.24 -11.04 15.30
C ASN A 230 -9.52 -11.79 15.76
N PRO A 231 -10.74 -11.24 15.55
CA PRO A 231 -11.96 -11.97 15.83
C PRO A 231 -12.08 -13.32 15.13
N LEU A 232 -11.62 -13.41 13.87
CA LEU A 232 -11.62 -14.67 13.11
C LEU A 232 -10.71 -15.71 13.76
N LEU A 233 -9.49 -15.33 14.16
CA LEU A 233 -8.54 -16.25 14.80
C LEU A 233 -9.03 -16.70 16.17
N GLU A 234 -9.65 -15.81 16.96
CA GLU A 234 -10.28 -16.16 18.23
C GLU A 234 -11.42 -17.15 18.05
N TYR A 235 -12.32 -16.89 17.09
CA TYR A 235 -13.43 -17.79 16.77
C TYR A 235 -12.94 -19.18 16.34
N LEU A 236 -11.91 -19.25 15.49
CA LEU A 236 -11.35 -20.52 15.04
C LEU A 236 -10.61 -21.26 16.16
N ALA A 237 -9.89 -20.56 17.04
CA ALA A 237 -9.20 -21.14 18.18
C ALA A 237 -10.17 -21.75 19.20
N LEU A 238 -11.29 -21.08 19.47
CA LEU A 238 -12.36 -21.61 20.32
C LEU A 238 -12.97 -22.88 19.72
N ARG A 239 -13.28 -22.86 18.41
CA ARG A 239 -13.88 -24.02 17.74
C ARG A 239 -12.95 -25.24 17.73
N ASP A 240 -11.65 -25.03 17.58
CA ASP A 240 -10.66 -26.12 17.59
C ASP A 240 -10.51 -26.73 19.00
N ALA A 241 -10.59 -25.90 20.04
CA ALA A 241 -10.63 -26.35 21.43
C ALA A 241 -11.88 -27.19 21.72
N ASP A 242 -13.06 -26.75 21.28
CA ASP A 242 -14.33 -27.48 21.46
C ASP A 242 -14.31 -28.84 20.75
N VAL A 243 -13.81 -28.89 19.51
CA VAL A 243 -13.66 -30.15 18.75
C VAL A 243 -12.64 -31.07 19.43
N GLY A 244 -11.53 -30.53 19.94
CA GLY A 244 -10.54 -31.29 20.71
C GLY A 244 -11.16 -31.92 21.97
N MET A 245 -11.94 -31.16 22.73
CA MET A 245 -12.63 -31.65 23.93
C MET A 245 -13.70 -32.69 23.60
N ALA A 246 -14.43 -32.52 22.48
CA ALA A 246 -15.40 -33.49 21.99
C ALA A 246 -14.74 -34.80 21.53
N LEU A 247 -13.57 -34.73 20.89
CA LEU A 247 -12.79 -35.91 20.48
C LEU A 247 -12.17 -36.65 21.67
N VAL A 248 -11.81 -35.95 22.74
CA VAL A 248 -11.28 -36.53 23.98
C VAL A 248 -12.40 -37.03 24.91
N GLY A 249 -13.67 -36.80 24.57
CA GLY A 249 -14.83 -37.30 25.32
C GLY A 249 -15.14 -36.51 26.60
N TRP A 250 -14.64 -35.28 26.74
CA TRP A 250 -14.85 -34.41 27.90
C TRP A 250 -16.05 -33.46 27.73
N GLY A 251 -17.10 -33.92 27.03
CA GLY A 251 -18.39 -33.23 26.98
C GLY A 251 -19.24 -33.66 28.18
N GLY A 252 -19.51 -32.74 29.11
CA GLY A 252 -20.16 -33.05 30.37
C GLY A 252 -21.55 -33.67 30.24
N GLU A 253 -21.66 -34.93 30.64
CA GLU A 253 -22.73 -35.44 31.51
C GLU A 253 -22.05 -36.21 32.65
N GLY A 254 -22.55 -36.04 33.88
CA GLY A 254 -21.91 -36.57 35.08
C GLY A 254 -21.65 -38.07 35.00
N HIS A 255 -20.37 -38.45 34.95
CA HIS A 255 -19.97 -39.84 35.14
C HIS A 255 -19.35 -40.03 36.52
N VAL A 256 -20.16 -40.66 37.36
CA VAL A 256 -19.76 -41.50 38.49
C VAL A 256 -18.62 -42.43 38.04
N GLY A 257 -17.63 -42.60 38.92
CA GLY A 257 -16.30 -43.12 38.61
C GLY A 257 -16.22 -44.38 37.72
N ASP A 258 -15.26 -44.33 36.79
CA ASP A 258 -14.76 -45.51 36.09
C ASP A 258 -13.79 -46.30 37.01
N PRO A 259 -14.01 -47.61 37.26
CA PRO A 259 -13.14 -48.42 38.11
C PRO A 259 -11.90 -48.99 37.40
N CYS A 260 -11.69 -48.68 36.11
CA CYS A 260 -10.62 -49.25 35.31
C CYS A 260 -9.53 -48.19 35.07
N GLY A 261 -8.46 -48.22 35.87
CA GLY A 261 -7.32 -47.31 35.84
C GLY A 261 -6.47 -47.38 34.56
N TRP A 262 -7.06 -47.06 33.41
CA TRP A 262 -6.33 -46.78 32.18
C TRP A 262 -5.63 -45.41 32.30
N PRO A 263 -4.38 -45.28 31.84
CA PRO A 263 -3.75 -43.96 31.73
C PRO A 263 -4.61 -43.08 30.82
N LEU A 264 -5.01 -41.91 31.33
CA LEU A 264 -5.65 -40.88 30.52
C LEU A 264 -4.74 -40.61 29.30
N PRO A 265 -5.28 -40.55 28.07
CA PRO A 265 -4.51 -40.08 26.92
C PRO A 265 -3.97 -38.68 27.24
N ASP A 266 -2.69 -38.44 26.90
CA ASP A 266 -2.07 -37.14 27.11
C ASP A 266 -2.99 -36.04 26.53
N PRO A 267 -3.20 -34.93 27.25
CA PRO A 267 -3.97 -33.81 26.73
C PRO A 267 -3.43 -33.44 25.36
N LEU A 268 -4.32 -33.33 24.36
CA LEU A 268 -3.96 -32.78 23.06
C LEU A 268 -3.24 -31.44 23.31
N PRO A 269 -2.09 -31.16 22.68
CA PRO A 269 -1.39 -29.90 22.89
C PRO A 269 -2.38 -28.73 22.70
N PRO A 270 -2.38 -27.74 23.60
CA PRO A 270 -3.34 -26.65 23.52
C PRO A 270 -3.20 -25.95 22.17
N PRO A 271 -4.31 -25.49 21.56
CA PRO A 271 -4.26 -24.75 20.31
C PRO A 271 -3.30 -23.55 20.47
N LEU A 272 -2.51 -23.30 19.43
CA LEU A 272 -1.54 -22.21 19.42
C LEU A 272 -2.24 -20.88 19.81
N PRO A 273 -1.61 -20.05 20.66
CA PRO A 273 -2.18 -18.76 21.03
C PRO A 273 -2.45 -17.89 19.79
N VAL A 274 -3.55 -17.15 19.77
CA VAL A 274 -3.90 -16.17 18.72
C VAL A 274 -2.77 -15.16 18.48
N SER A 275 -2.01 -14.84 19.53
CA SER A 275 -0.81 -14.00 19.45
C SER A 275 0.27 -14.56 18.51
N THR A 276 0.36 -15.88 18.35
CA THR A 276 1.30 -16.55 17.42
C THR A 276 0.89 -16.30 15.98
N TYR A 277 -0.40 -16.47 15.66
CA TYR A 277 -0.92 -16.24 14.31
C TYR A 277 -0.84 -14.76 13.91
N THR A 278 -1.18 -13.85 14.82
CA THR A 278 -1.05 -12.40 14.57
C THR A 278 0.40 -11.96 14.41
N ASN A 279 1.33 -12.55 15.17
CA ASN A 279 2.77 -12.35 14.95
C ASN A 279 3.20 -12.90 13.59
N ALA A 280 2.77 -14.10 13.21
CA ALA A 280 3.08 -14.70 11.92
C ALA A 280 2.56 -13.84 10.76
N PHE A 281 1.33 -13.35 10.87
CA PHE A 281 0.78 -12.38 9.93
C PHE A 281 1.67 -11.14 9.83
N ALA A 282 2.06 -10.54 10.96
CA ALA A 282 2.96 -9.38 10.98
C ALA A 282 4.33 -9.67 10.33
N PHE A 283 4.91 -10.87 10.54
CA PHE A 283 6.13 -11.29 9.87
C PHE A 283 5.94 -11.44 8.37
N THR A 284 4.82 -12.02 7.91
CA THR A 284 4.58 -12.14 6.46
C THR A 284 4.47 -10.79 5.76
N GLN A 285 4.00 -9.73 6.44
CA GLN A 285 3.95 -8.38 5.87
C GLN A 285 5.34 -7.85 5.47
N LEU A 286 6.42 -8.28 6.14
CA LEU A 286 7.80 -7.93 5.76
C LEU A 286 8.16 -8.38 4.34
N CYS A 287 7.51 -9.42 3.83
CA CYS A 287 7.79 -9.98 2.51
C CYS A 287 7.20 -9.14 1.37
N GLY A 288 6.30 -8.19 1.65
CA GLY A 288 5.66 -7.36 0.61
C GLY A 288 6.65 -6.63 -0.29
N VAL A 289 7.72 -6.07 0.28
CA VAL A 289 8.81 -5.42 -0.47
C VAL A 289 9.55 -6.37 -1.43
N LEU A 290 9.60 -7.66 -1.10
CA LEU A 290 10.22 -8.68 -1.96
C LEU A 290 9.26 -9.13 -3.06
N CYS A 291 7.96 -9.14 -2.81
CA CYS A 291 6.93 -9.59 -3.74
C CYS A 291 6.54 -8.52 -4.77
N ALA A 292 6.49 -7.24 -4.37
CA ALA A 292 6.03 -6.17 -5.26
C ALA A 292 6.85 -5.99 -6.55
N PRO A 293 8.20 -6.07 -6.54
CA PRO A 293 9.02 -5.91 -7.75
C PRO A 293 8.74 -6.96 -8.84
N TRP A 294 8.24 -8.14 -8.48
CA TRP A 294 7.89 -9.19 -9.45
C TRP A 294 6.81 -8.72 -10.41
N ASN A 295 5.85 -7.94 -9.91
CA ASN A 295 4.81 -7.40 -10.76
C ASN A 295 5.34 -6.32 -11.72
N GLY A 296 6.21 -5.43 -11.21
CA GLY A 296 6.92 -4.46 -12.05
C GLY A 296 7.79 -5.12 -13.12
N LEU A 297 8.41 -6.26 -12.79
CA LEU A 297 9.16 -7.07 -13.75
C LEU A 297 8.26 -7.65 -14.84
N ILE A 298 7.06 -8.14 -14.52
CA ILE A 298 6.09 -8.62 -15.52
C ILE A 298 5.70 -7.51 -16.49
N LEU A 299 5.44 -6.30 -15.97
CA LEU A 299 5.11 -5.12 -16.77
C LEU A 299 6.28 -4.66 -17.66
N ASP A 300 7.51 -4.74 -17.17
CA ASP A 300 8.71 -4.30 -17.91
C ASP A 300 9.33 -5.41 -18.79
N TRP A 301 8.97 -6.68 -18.62
CA TRP A 301 9.55 -7.83 -19.34
C TRP A 301 9.35 -7.71 -20.86
N HIS A 302 8.17 -7.28 -21.30
CA HIS A 302 7.86 -7.09 -22.72
C HIS A 302 8.62 -5.91 -23.36
N LYS A 303 9.13 -4.97 -22.55
CA LYS A 303 9.98 -3.86 -23.01
C LYS A 303 11.43 -4.32 -23.24
N ARG A 304 11.90 -5.35 -22.52
CA ARG A 304 13.30 -5.85 -22.60
C ARG A 304 13.60 -6.61 -23.90
N GLY A 305 12.62 -7.25 -24.50
CA GLY A 305 12.78 -8.01 -25.76
C GLY A 305 12.90 -7.15 -27.03
N LYS A 306 12.73 -5.83 -26.95
CA LYS A 306 12.69 -4.92 -28.10
C LYS A 306 13.81 -3.87 -28.03
N ARG A 307 15.06 -4.33 -28.01
CA ARG A 307 16.26 -3.47 -28.01
C ARG A 307 16.54 -2.78 -29.36
N HIS A 308 15.79 -3.08 -30.43
CA HIS A 308 16.15 -2.70 -31.80
C HIS A 308 15.00 -2.25 -32.72
N ARG A 309 13.86 -1.75 -32.20
CA ARG A 309 12.81 -1.26 -33.10
C ARG A 309 12.99 0.22 -33.44
N PRO A 310 12.98 0.58 -34.74
CA PRO A 310 13.11 1.98 -35.15
C PRO A 310 11.96 2.80 -34.56
N GLU A 311 12.31 4.00 -34.12
CA GLU A 311 11.38 5.06 -33.73
C GLU A 311 10.40 5.27 -34.90
N GLY A 312 9.11 4.96 -34.70
CA GLY A 312 8.14 5.12 -35.78
C GLY A 312 6.72 4.62 -35.52
N ASN A 313 6.52 3.54 -34.75
CA ASN A 313 5.16 2.99 -34.52
C ASN A 313 4.72 3.09 -33.05
N CYS A 314 4.31 4.29 -32.63
CA CYS A 314 3.71 4.56 -31.30
C CYS A 314 2.56 3.59 -30.95
N ALA A 315 1.70 3.29 -31.93
CA ALA A 315 0.57 2.35 -31.76
C ALA A 315 1.01 0.92 -31.39
N LEU A 316 2.17 0.46 -31.89
CA LEU A 316 2.70 -0.88 -31.61
C LEU A 316 3.37 -0.97 -30.24
N GLY A 317 3.86 0.16 -29.72
CA GLY A 317 4.35 0.32 -28.34
C GLY A 317 3.19 0.26 -27.36
N ALA A 318 2.16 1.09 -27.57
CA ALA A 318 0.96 1.13 -26.75
C ALA A 318 0.26 -0.23 -26.64
N LEU A 319 0.13 -0.96 -27.76
CA LEU A 319 -0.45 -2.32 -27.75
C LEU A 319 0.38 -3.32 -26.92
N ALA A 320 1.70 -3.20 -26.94
CA ALA A 320 2.58 -4.10 -26.19
C ALA A 320 2.54 -3.81 -24.69
N ASP A 321 2.50 -2.53 -24.32
CA ASP A 321 2.32 -2.08 -22.94
C ASP A 321 0.96 -2.54 -22.39
N LEU A 322 -0.09 -2.46 -23.21
CA LEU A 322 -1.42 -2.94 -22.86
C LEU A 322 -1.45 -4.47 -22.64
N ARG A 323 -0.75 -5.25 -23.48
CA ARG A 323 -0.62 -6.71 -23.28
C ARG A 323 0.12 -7.07 -22.01
N ALA A 324 1.19 -6.34 -21.67
CA ALA A 324 1.92 -6.55 -20.42
C ALA A 324 1.04 -6.23 -19.19
N ALA A 325 0.22 -5.17 -19.29
CA ALA A 325 -0.75 -4.84 -18.26
C ALA A 325 -1.82 -5.93 -18.08
N VAL A 326 -2.32 -6.53 -19.17
CA VAL A 326 -3.30 -7.64 -19.09
C VAL A 326 -2.70 -8.85 -18.37
N ALA A 327 -1.44 -9.20 -18.66
CA ALA A 327 -0.77 -10.32 -17.99
C ALA A 327 -0.61 -10.06 -16.48
N SER A 328 -0.15 -8.85 -16.11
CA SER A 328 -0.06 -8.42 -14.71
C SER A 328 -1.43 -8.49 -14.01
N LEU A 329 -2.47 -7.95 -14.64
CA LEU A 329 -3.82 -7.94 -14.09
C LEU A 329 -4.39 -9.36 -13.92
N ALA A 330 -4.17 -10.25 -14.88
CA ALA A 330 -4.62 -11.63 -14.83
C ALA A 330 -3.96 -12.40 -13.66
N VAL A 331 -2.66 -12.20 -13.45
CA VAL A 331 -1.94 -12.78 -12.30
C VAL A 331 -2.51 -12.25 -10.98
N THR A 332 -2.72 -10.93 -10.87
CA THR A 332 -3.31 -10.31 -9.67
C THR A 332 -4.70 -10.88 -9.37
N VAL A 333 -5.56 -11.03 -10.38
CA VAL A 333 -6.92 -11.59 -10.21
C VAL A 333 -6.85 -13.05 -9.76
N ALA A 334 -6.00 -13.87 -10.38
CA ALA A 334 -5.82 -15.27 -10.00
C ALA A 334 -5.35 -15.41 -8.55
N GLN A 335 -4.38 -14.59 -8.12
CA GLN A 335 -3.89 -14.54 -6.75
C GLN A 335 -4.99 -14.13 -5.76
N CYS A 336 -5.76 -13.08 -6.07
CA CYS A 336 -6.89 -12.63 -5.24
C CYS A 336 -7.99 -13.69 -5.10
N LEU A 337 -8.27 -14.47 -6.15
CA LEU A 337 -9.22 -15.58 -6.10
C LEU A 337 -8.71 -16.70 -5.21
N LEU A 338 -7.45 -17.11 -5.37
CA LEU A 338 -6.82 -18.13 -4.53
C LEU A 338 -6.82 -17.71 -3.07
N PHE A 339 -6.45 -16.45 -2.78
CA PHE A 339 -6.54 -15.87 -1.44
C PHE A 339 -7.95 -16.00 -0.84
N SER A 340 -9.00 -15.66 -1.60
CA SER A 340 -10.37 -15.76 -1.11
C SER A 340 -10.85 -17.18 -0.88
N VAL A 341 -10.47 -18.12 -1.75
CA VAL A 341 -10.80 -19.53 -1.55
C VAL A 341 -10.15 -20.03 -0.26
N CYS A 342 -8.86 -19.74 -0.03
CA CYS A 342 -8.16 -20.13 1.19
C CYS A 342 -8.73 -19.44 2.43
N ALA A 343 -9.07 -18.15 2.36
CA ALA A 343 -9.63 -17.39 3.49
C ALA A 343 -11.02 -17.88 3.90
N ALA A 344 -11.79 -18.45 2.97
CA ALA A 344 -13.09 -19.06 3.25
C ALA A 344 -12.99 -20.41 3.97
N VAL A 345 -11.81 -21.06 3.99
CA VAL A 345 -11.60 -22.34 4.67
C VAL A 345 -11.37 -22.09 6.16
N PRO A 346 -12.28 -22.50 7.06
CA PRO A 346 -12.21 -22.19 8.49
C PRO A 346 -11.27 -23.18 9.22
N VAL A 347 -10.01 -23.24 8.79
CA VAL A 347 -8.97 -24.11 9.35
C VAL A 347 -7.76 -23.26 9.73
N LEU A 348 -7.34 -23.35 10.99
CA LEU A 348 -6.25 -22.56 11.57
C LEU A 348 -4.91 -22.70 10.79
N PRO A 349 -4.40 -23.92 10.51
CA PRO A 349 -3.19 -24.09 9.71
C PRO A 349 -3.26 -23.47 8.30
N VAL A 350 -4.44 -23.46 7.68
CA VAL A 350 -4.63 -22.86 6.34
C VAL A 350 -4.48 -21.34 6.40
N GLN A 351 -4.67 -20.71 7.56
CA GLN A 351 -4.52 -19.26 7.69
C GLN A 351 -3.06 -18.79 7.50
N PHE A 352 -2.05 -19.62 7.77
CA PHE A 352 -0.68 -19.25 7.40
C PHE A 352 -0.52 -19.04 5.89
N LEU A 353 -1.18 -19.86 5.09
CA LEU A 353 -1.20 -19.70 3.64
C LEU A 353 -2.00 -18.45 3.23
N THR A 354 -3.10 -18.14 3.91
CA THR A 354 -3.89 -16.92 3.61
C THR A 354 -3.08 -15.66 3.89
N PHE A 355 -2.23 -15.65 4.92
CA PHE A 355 -1.34 -14.53 5.22
C PHE A 355 -0.33 -14.27 4.09
N VAL A 356 0.33 -15.33 3.60
CA VAL A 356 1.26 -15.23 2.48
C VAL A 356 0.56 -14.77 1.20
N LEU A 357 -0.59 -15.37 0.88
CA LEU A 357 -1.37 -15.01 -0.30
C LEU A 357 -1.90 -13.58 -0.23
N GLN A 358 -2.29 -13.11 0.96
CA GLN A 358 -2.76 -11.76 1.20
C GLN A 358 -1.66 -10.74 0.88
N VAL A 359 -0.44 -10.95 1.37
CA VAL A 359 0.69 -10.02 1.16
C VAL A 359 1.08 -9.97 -0.31
N ILE A 360 1.17 -11.13 -0.98
CA ILE A 360 1.48 -11.21 -2.41
C ILE A 360 0.40 -10.50 -3.22
N SER A 361 -0.87 -10.82 -2.97
CA SER A 361 -2.01 -10.25 -3.71
C SER A 361 -2.08 -8.73 -3.54
N ARG A 362 -1.87 -8.24 -2.31
CA ARG A 362 -1.87 -6.81 -1.98
C ARG A 362 -0.73 -6.06 -2.66
N SER A 363 0.47 -6.62 -2.62
CA SER A 363 1.66 -6.08 -3.29
C SER A 363 1.48 -5.97 -4.80
N PHE A 364 0.88 -7.00 -5.42
CA PHE A 364 0.57 -7.01 -6.84
C PHE A 364 -0.55 -6.02 -7.18
N LEU A 365 -1.60 -5.94 -6.36
CA LEU A 365 -2.70 -5.02 -6.54
C LEU A 365 -2.22 -3.57 -6.56
N TYR A 366 -1.63 -3.04 -5.47
CA TYR A 366 -1.21 -1.63 -5.45
C TYR A 366 -0.03 -1.34 -6.36
N GLY A 367 1.01 -2.18 -6.33
CA GLY A 367 2.20 -1.98 -7.15
C GLY A 367 1.86 -2.04 -8.64
N GLY A 368 1.08 -3.04 -9.04
CA GLY A 368 0.62 -3.22 -10.41
C GLY A 368 -0.25 -2.08 -10.88
N ASN A 369 -1.23 -1.67 -10.07
CA ASN A 369 -2.11 -0.58 -10.46
C ASN A 369 -1.39 0.76 -10.55
N ALA A 370 -0.50 1.06 -9.61
CA ALA A 370 0.32 2.26 -9.67
C ALA A 370 1.19 2.29 -10.93
N ALA A 371 1.83 1.16 -11.27
CA ALA A 371 2.61 1.04 -12.49
C ALA A 371 1.75 1.08 -13.77
N PHE A 372 0.54 0.51 -13.74
CA PHE A 372 -0.42 0.58 -14.85
C PHE A 372 -0.88 2.03 -15.11
N LEU A 373 -1.31 2.74 -14.06
CA LEU A 373 -1.69 4.16 -14.15
C LEU A 373 -0.52 5.06 -14.58
N ALA A 374 0.69 4.62 -14.33
CA ALA A 374 1.88 5.31 -14.78
C ALA A 374 2.11 5.12 -16.29
N ILE A 375 1.66 4.00 -16.88
CA ILE A 375 1.83 3.63 -18.29
C ILE A 375 0.67 4.11 -19.18
N ALA A 376 -0.56 4.03 -18.67
CA ALA A 376 -1.79 4.50 -19.33
C ALA A 376 -1.84 6.03 -19.39
#